data_AF-A0A8J3XVV3-F1
#
_entry.id   AF-A0A8J3XVV3-F1
#
_cell.length_a   1.000
_cell.length_b   1.000
_cell.length_c   1.000
_cell.angle_alpha   90.00
_cell.angle_beta   90.00
_cell.angle_gamma   90.00
#
_symmetry.space_group_name_H-M   'P 1'
#
loop_
_entity.id
_entity.type
_entity.pdbx_description
1 polymer ?
#
loop_
_entity_poly.entity_id
_entity_poly.type
_entity_poly.pdbx_seq_one_letter_code
_entity_poly.pdbx_strand_id
1 'polypeptide(L)'
;MNLSLSDIVPPLRWTAPGQVEPIASDPGLPDAWWQALPLDRACAVVGTAQVASRLTDLTIACWQHLILGDILPLLRFTDPVDSLQTPGQRETVHKLFMGVLDRLLAGEPMDEVAADALPEIIDRVFARLDDRQRAIARDRLYFDATDAPTGQRATLDELAQRFSVTRERIRQIERDLREHVLAWLDGPEAAPLTAHLSALRIRLGSAVPADDLADAAPWHRTELTTLAIPAWRFLRTLLTGYEQTDGWLVAGGADELREKTRQLFADGPRNLEDAVSLTAQLGVRGDVAERWLASVPQLRVLDGHVVAWPRSVNDKAEAVLAIAGTPLSPEEIQERIGEDYSTVGVRNQLASDERFVRLDRNKYGLRRWGGEEYLGIREMIVKEIERSGGEASVNTIVANLTSRYEVSESSVRAYAGGPGFERTQRGWIRVAGQEQAEPYQPRKDVSMTRRSFRSRDGRWWHRVDINAEHLRGSGSPLPTGFAAHLGMAPGGQLTASTPTGDVVISWHNQPTMGSIRPALGEYNASEGDHVFITVSDGGELLTRFLPAAAAGLPPLGRALHLIGYTAPVASEAEGVRLIGSRIGLPEGASREEVLERLKERGDRDILGFLS
;
A
#
# COMPACT_ATOMS: atom_id res chain seq x y z
N MET A 1 -7.36 -50.53 -7.53
CA MET A 1 -7.46 -49.48 -6.49
C MET A 1 -6.12 -49.37 -5.80
N ASN A 2 -5.49 -48.19 -5.69
CA ASN A 2 -4.13 -48.08 -5.11
C ASN A 2 -4.15 -47.63 -3.63
N LEU A 3 -5.12 -48.14 -2.85
CA LEU A 3 -5.29 -47.84 -1.43
C LEU A 3 -4.86 -49.05 -0.61
N SER A 4 -4.08 -48.87 0.45
CA SER A 4 -3.80 -49.90 1.46
C SER A 4 -4.91 -49.96 2.51
N LEU A 5 -4.90 -50.99 3.36
CA LEU A 5 -5.87 -51.07 4.46
C LEU A 5 -5.75 -49.88 5.42
N SER A 6 -4.53 -49.39 5.66
CA SER A 6 -4.26 -48.24 6.54
C SER A 6 -4.75 -46.90 5.99
N ASP A 7 -5.09 -46.83 4.70
CA ASP A 7 -5.67 -45.64 4.08
C ASP A 7 -7.16 -45.51 4.36
N ILE A 8 -7.85 -46.63 4.59
CA ILE A 8 -9.29 -46.66 4.86
C ILE A 8 -9.64 -46.95 6.32
N VAL A 9 -8.66 -47.33 7.15
CA VAL A 9 -8.80 -47.59 8.59
C VAL A 9 -7.84 -46.68 9.36
N PRO A 10 -8.24 -45.45 9.73
CA PRO A 10 -7.36 -44.48 10.38
C PRO A 10 -6.61 -45.00 11.61
N PRO A 11 -7.22 -45.79 12.53
CA PRO A 11 -6.54 -46.35 13.70
C PRO A 11 -5.25 -47.12 13.42
N LEU A 12 -5.10 -47.73 12.23
CA LEU A 12 -3.88 -48.46 11.85
C LEU A 12 -2.63 -47.59 11.79
N ARG A 13 -2.78 -46.26 11.64
CA ARG A 13 -1.65 -45.33 11.50
C ARG A 13 -1.04 -44.93 12.84
N TRP A 14 -1.78 -45.10 13.94
CA TRP A 14 -1.38 -44.65 15.28
C TRP A 14 -1.41 -45.77 16.33
N THR A 15 -1.79 -47.00 15.94
CA THR A 15 -1.63 -48.20 16.77
C THR A 15 -0.21 -48.74 16.62
N ALA A 16 0.45 -49.09 17.73
CA ALA A 16 1.84 -49.55 17.70
C ALA A 16 1.97 -50.84 16.86
N PRO A 17 3.00 -50.98 15.99
CA PRO A 17 3.15 -52.15 15.11
C PRO A 17 3.12 -53.48 15.86
N GLY A 18 3.71 -53.56 17.06
CA GLY A 18 3.70 -54.77 17.90
C GLY A 18 2.33 -55.19 18.43
N GLN A 19 1.31 -54.33 18.37
CA GLN A 19 -0.08 -54.68 18.67
C GLN A 19 -0.86 -55.12 17.42
N VAL A 20 -0.47 -54.62 16.24
CA VAL A 20 -1.15 -54.89 14.96
C VAL A 20 -0.63 -56.19 14.34
N GLU A 21 0.69 -56.38 14.32
CA GLU A 21 1.37 -57.48 13.64
C GLU A 21 0.90 -58.89 14.07
N PRO A 22 0.67 -59.20 15.36
CA PRO A 22 0.22 -60.53 15.78
C PRO A 22 -1.16 -60.92 15.24
N ILE A 23 -2.00 -59.94 14.89
CA ILE A 23 -3.39 -60.14 14.47
C ILE A 23 -3.52 -59.97 12.95
N ALA A 24 -2.81 -59.00 12.38
CA ALA A 24 -2.87 -58.67 10.96
C ALA A 24 -2.02 -59.61 10.08
N SER A 25 -0.98 -60.27 10.63
CA SER A 25 -0.07 -61.11 9.86
C SER A 25 -0.76 -62.33 9.24
N ASP A 26 -0.54 -62.55 7.95
CA ASP A 26 -1.10 -63.65 7.17
C ASP A 26 0.02 -64.36 6.38
N PRO A 27 0.13 -65.70 6.43
CA PRO A 27 1.16 -66.43 5.66
C PRO A 27 1.10 -66.20 4.15
N GLY A 28 -0.05 -65.81 3.61
CA GLY A 28 -0.23 -65.49 2.20
C GLY A 28 0.14 -64.06 1.80
N LEU A 29 0.43 -63.18 2.77
CA LEU A 29 0.70 -61.77 2.53
C LEU A 29 2.09 -61.37 3.03
N PRO A 30 2.71 -60.32 2.45
CA PRO A 30 3.99 -59.81 2.95
C PRO A 30 3.85 -59.19 4.34
N ASP A 31 4.97 -59.07 5.05
CA ASP A 31 5.02 -58.36 6.33
C ASP A 31 4.51 -56.92 6.17
N ALA A 32 3.76 -56.45 7.16
CA ALA A 32 3.14 -55.13 7.16
C ALA A 32 2.28 -54.80 5.92
N TRP A 33 1.67 -55.82 5.28
CA TRP A 33 0.84 -55.65 4.08
C TRP A 33 -0.26 -54.59 4.24
N TRP A 34 -0.80 -54.42 5.45
CA TRP A 34 -1.85 -53.44 5.74
C TRP A 34 -1.42 -51.99 5.49
N GLN A 35 -0.11 -51.71 5.41
CA GLN A 35 0.46 -50.40 5.08
C GLN A 35 0.95 -50.30 3.63
N ALA A 36 1.48 -51.38 3.06
CA ALA A 36 2.25 -51.32 1.82
C ALA A 36 1.57 -52.01 0.61
N LEU A 37 0.64 -52.93 0.85
CA LEU A 37 -0.01 -53.69 -0.21
C LEU A 37 -1.35 -53.05 -0.59
N PRO A 38 -1.61 -52.78 -1.88
CA PRO A 38 -2.93 -52.38 -2.33
C PRO A 38 -4.00 -53.38 -1.90
N LEU A 39 -5.10 -52.87 -1.37
CA LEU A 39 -6.18 -53.62 -0.75
C LEU A 39 -6.83 -54.60 -1.73
N ASP A 40 -6.98 -54.23 -2.99
CA ASP A 40 -7.47 -55.12 -4.05
C ASP A 40 -6.57 -56.33 -4.26
N ARG A 41 -5.24 -56.15 -4.21
CA ARG A 41 -4.26 -57.24 -4.27
C ARG A 41 -4.28 -58.09 -3.01
N ALA A 42 -4.40 -57.49 -1.83
CA ALA A 42 -4.52 -58.25 -0.57
C ALA A 42 -5.76 -59.15 -0.61
N CYS A 43 -6.92 -58.58 -0.96
CA CYS A 43 -8.18 -59.32 -1.09
C CYS A 43 -8.12 -60.37 -2.22
N ALA A 44 -7.40 -60.14 -3.31
CA ALA A 44 -7.22 -61.14 -4.37
C ALA A 44 -6.39 -62.36 -3.93
N VAL A 45 -5.46 -62.18 -2.98
CA VAL A 45 -4.55 -63.25 -2.52
C VAL A 45 -5.18 -64.09 -1.41
N VAL A 46 -5.79 -63.47 -0.40
CA VAL A 46 -6.35 -64.19 0.77
C VAL A 46 -7.87 -64.16 0.88
N GLY A 47 -8.55 -63.42 0.01
CA GLY A 47 -9.99 -63.24 0.00
C GLY A 47 -10.47 -62.06 0.86
N THR A 48 -11.51 -61.37 0.41
CA THR A 48 -12.11 -60.23 1.11
C THR A 48 -12.61 -60.59 2.51
N ALA A 49 -13.22 -61.76 2.66
CA ALA A 49 -13.71 -62.25 3.97
C ALA A 49 -12.58 -62.43 5.00
N GLN A 50 -11.39 -62.85 4.54
CA GLN A 50 -10.22 -63.03 5.41
C GLN A 50 -9.63 -61.68 5.83
N VAL A 51 -9.53 -60.73 4.90
CA VAL A 51 -9.14 -59.34 5.19
C VAL A 51 -10.10 -58.70 6.19
N ALA A 52 -11.41 -58.84 5.96
CA ALA A 52 -12.45 -58.36 6.88
C ALA A 52 -12.32 -59.00 8.26
N SER A 53 -12.08 -60.31 8.32
CA SER A 53 -11.93 -61.05 9.58
C SER A 53 -10.78 -60.50 10.41
N ARG A 54 -9.62 -60.27 9.78
CA ARG A 54 -8.45 -59.69 10.47
C ARG A 54 -8.70 -58.28 10.96
N LEU A 55 -9.40 -57.46 10.16
CA LEU A 55 -9.79 -56.11 10.58
C LEU A 55 -10.76 -56.14 11.77
N THR A 56 -11.71 -57.08 11.78
CA THR A 56 -12.61 -57.30 12.90
C THR A 56 -11.85 -57.71 14.16
N ASP A 57 -10.92 -58.65 14.04
CA ASP A 57 -10.13 -59.13 15.17
C ASP A 57 -9.25 -58.00 15.75
N LEU A 58 -8.66 -57.15 14.89
CA LEU A 58 -7.95 -55.93 15.30
C LEU A 58 -8.87 -54.95 16.01
N THR A 59 -10.07 -54.77 15.50
CA THR A 59 -11.05 -53.84 16.08
C THR A 59 -11.48 -54.27 17.48
N ILE A 60 -11.72 -55.56 17.68
CA ILE A 60 -12.09 -56.10 18.99
C ILE A 60 -10.90 -56.05 19.95
N ALA A 61 -9.69 -56.39 19.49
CA ALA A 61 -8.53 -56.46 20.36
C ALA A 61 -7.94 -55.08 20.72
N CYS A 62 -7.98 -54.12 19.80
CA CYS A 62 -7.27 -52.85 19.92
C CYS A 62 -8.20 -51.64 20.04
N TRP A 63 -9.42 -51.70 19.49
CA TRP A 63 -10.25 -50.51 19.26
C TRP A 63 -11.69 -50.64 19.76
N GLN A 64 -11.99 -51.57 20.69
CA GLN A 64 -13.34 -51.82 21.19
C GLN A 64 -14.02 -50.59 21.83
N HIS A 65 -13.22 -49.61 22.26
CA HIS A 65 -13.68 -48.36 22.85
C HIS A 65 -14.00 -47.26 21.82
N LEU A 66 -13.60 -47.44 20.56
CA LEU A 66 -13.87 -46.49 19.48
C LEU A 66 -15.23 -46.77 18.85
N ILE A 67 -15.81 -45.76 18.22
CA ILE A 67 -17.03 -45.91 17.41
C ILE A 67 -16.66 -46.58 16.07
N LEU A 68 -17.50 -47.48 15.56
CA LEU A 68 -17.24 -48.24 14.34
C LEU A 68 -16.95 -47.35 13.12
N GLY A 69 -17.62 -46.20 13.01
CA GLY A 69 -17.33 -45.20 11.99
C GLY A 69 -15.96 -44.53 12.15
N ASP A 70 -15.41 -44.38 13.36
CA ASP A 70 -14.05 -43.84 13.51
C ASP A 70 -12.98 -44.86 13.11
N ILE A 71 -13.31 -46.15 13.24
CA ILE A 71 -12.46 -47.26 12.84
C ILE A 71 -12.48 -47.44 11.32
N LEU A 72 -13.67 -47.52 10.73
CA LEU A 72 -13.88 -47.64 9.29
C LEU A 72 -14.85 -46.54 8.84
N PRO A 73 -14.35 -45.34 8.49
CA PRO A 73 -15.16 -44.18 8.11
C PRO A 73 -16.20 -44.47 7.04
N LEU A 74 -15.90 -45.41 6.15
CA LEU A 74 -16.80 -45.81 5.08
C LEU A 74 -18.10 -46.47 5.57
N LEU A 75 -18.14 -47.02 6.80
CA LEU A 75 -19.39 -47.51 7.40
C LEU A 75 -20.44 -46.43 7.57
N ARG A 76 -20.04 -45.15 7.68
CA ARG A 76 -20.98 -44.04 7.77
C ARG A 76 -21.84 -43.88 6.51
N PHE A 77 -21.41 -44.47 5.40
CA PHE A 77 -22.14 -44.49 4.13
C PHE A 77 -22.88 -45.81 3.92
N THR A 78 -22.27 -46.95 4.26
CA THR A 78 -22.89 -48.26 4.00
C THR A 78 -23.94 -48.64 5.04
N ASP A 79 -23.67 -48.33 6.31
CA ASP A 79 -24.46 -48.75 7.47
C ASP A 79 -24.44 -47.64 8.55
N PRO A 80 -25.13 -46.49 8.32
CA PRO A 80 -24.99 -45.30 9.15
C PRO A 80 -25.39 -45.52 10.62
N VAL A 81 -26.39 -46.35 10.87
CA VAL A 81 -26.87 -46.69 12.23
C VAL A 81 -25.80 -47.45 13.01
N ASP A 82 -25.26 -48.51 12.42
CA ASP A 82 -24.23 -49.33 13.05
C ASP A 82 -22.90 -48.59 13.16
N SER A 83 -22.62 -47.64 12.24
CA SER A 83 -21.42 -46.82 12.29
C SER A 83 -21.30 -45.96 13.55
N LEU A 84 -22.41 -45.67 14.25
CA LEU A 84 -22.44 -44.88 15.48
C LEU A 84 -22.25 -45.71 16.76
N GLN A 85 -22.20 -47.04 16.63
CA GLN A 85 -22.05 -47.95 17.76
C GLN A 85 -20.57 -48.28 18.01
N THR A 86 -20.24 -48.64 19.25
CA THR A 86 -18.95 -49.30 19.53
C THR A 86 -19.00 -50.76 19.04
N PRO A 87 -17.85 -51.40 18.76
CA PRO A 87 -17.79 -52.79 18.33
C PRO A 87 -18.56 -53.75 19.25
N GLY A 88 -19.61 -54.34 18.70
CA GLY A 88 -20.46 -55.34 19.37
C GLY A 88 -19.95 -56.77 19.15
N GLN A 89 -20.87 -57.67 18.81
CA GLN A 89 -20.52 -59.07 18.51
C GLN A 89 -19.62 -59.15 17.26
N ARG A 90 -18.62 -60.03 17.32
CA ARG A 90 -17.64 -60.24 16.24
C ARG A 90 -18.29 -60.47 14.88
N GLU A 91 -19.33 -61.30 14.82
CA GLU A 91 -20.03 -61.64 13.57
C GLU A 91 -20.71 -60.42 12.94
N THR A 92 -21.30 -59.54 13.77
CA THR A 92 -21.90 -58.28 13.31
C THR A 92 -20.84 -57.35 12.73
N VAL A 93 -19.74 -57.14 13.45
CA VAL A 93 -18.64 -56.26 12.99
C VAL A 93 -18.00 -56.80 11.71
N HIS A 94 -17.82 -58.12 11.62
CA HIS A 94 -17.30 -58.78 10.43
C HIS A 94 -18.19 -58.58 9.21
N LYS A 95 -19.51 -58.75 9.37
CA LYS A 95 -20.48 -58.53 8.29
C LYS A 95 -20.44 -57.08 7.79
N LEU A 96 -20.38 -56.12 8.70
CA LEU A 96 -20.29 -54.68 8.37
C LEU A 96 -19.01 -54.37 7.58
N PHE A 97 -17.85 -54.82 8.06
CA PHE A 97 -16.58 -54.59 7.36
C PHE A 97 -16.50 -55.31 6.01
N MET A 98 -17.03 -56.53 5.91
CA MET A 98 -17.16 -57.23 4.63
C MET A 98 -17.99 -56.42 3.64
N GLY A 99 -19.15 -55.89 4.07
CA GLY A 99 -20.02 -55.09 3.21
C GLY A 99 -19.34 -53.86 2.63
N VAL A 100 -18.51 -53.17 3.44
CA VAL A 100 -17.69 -52.03 2.96
C VAL A 100 -16.64 -52.49 1.95
N LEU A 101 -15.89 -53.54 2.25
CA LEU A 101 -14.81 -54.01 1.39
C LEU A 101 -15.33 -54.55 0.05
N ASP A 102 -16.46 -55.27 0.05
CA ASP A 102 -17.08 -55.79 -1.18
C ASP A 102 -17.52 -54.66 -2.12
N ARG A 103 -18.16 -53.59 -1.59
CA ARG A 103 -18.55 -52.41 -2.38
C ARG A 103 -17.34 -51.65 -2.93
N LEU A 104 -16.28 -51.50 -2.13
CA LEU A 104 -15.02 -50.90 -2.58
C LEU A 104 -14.39 -51.67 -3.75
N LEU A 105 -14.37 -53.01 -3.65
CA LEU A 105 -13.76 -53.87 -4.67
C LEU A 105 -14.61 -53.97 -5.94
N ALA A 106 -15.94 -53.85 -5.81
CA ALA A 106 -16.87 -53.79 -6.95
C ALA A 106 -16.72 -52.50 -7.78
N GLY A 107 -15.94 -51.53 -7.30
CA GLY A 107 -15.75 -50.25 -7.99
C GLY A 107 -17.00 -49.38 -7.98
N GLU A 108 -17.94 -49.64 -7.07
CA GLU A 108 -19.08 -48.75 -6.85
C GLU A 108 -18.54 -47.41 -6.34
N PRO A 109 -18.86 -46.27 -6.99
CA PRO A 109 -18.46 -44.97 -6.51
C PRO A 109 -19.22 -44.67 -5.21
N MET A 110 -18.63 -45.07 -4.09
CA MET A 110 -19.20 -44.92 -2.75
C MET A 110 -19.46 -43.44 -2.41
N ASP A 111 -18.67 -42.53 -3.00
CA ASP A 111 -18.83 -41.08 -2.89
C ASP A 111 -19.97 -40.51 -3.77
N GLU A 112 -20.31 -41.12 -4.91
CA GLU A 112 -21.37 -40.59 -5.81
C GLU A 112 -22.76 -41.07 -5.37
N VAL A 113 -22.92 -42.33 -4.98
CA VAL A 113 -24.23 -42.90 -4.59
C VAL A 113 -24.74 -42.30 -3.27
N ALA A 114 -23.86 -41.97 -2.33
CA ALA A 114 -24.23 -41.32 -1.08
C ALA A 114 -24.46 -39.80 -1.27
N ALA A 115 -23.69 -39.15 -2.14
CA ALA A 115 -23.83 -37.74 -2.48
C ALA A 115 -25.17 -37.43 -3.18
N ASP A 116 -25.62 -38.31 -4.08
CA ASP A 116 -26.89 -38.14 -4.80
C ASP A 116 -28.12 -38.28 -3.89
N ALA A 117 -28.00 -39.02 -2.78
CA ALA A 117 -29.08 -39.20 -1.80
C ALA A 117 -29.15 -38.09 -0.73
N LEU A 118 -28.10 -37.28 -0.56
CA LEU A 118 -28.06 -36.23 0.47
C LEU A 118 -29.12 -35.12 0.28
N PRO A 119 -29.37 -34.60 -0.95
CA PRO A 119 -30.48 -33.70 -1.18
C PRO A 119 -31.83 -34.28 -0.74
N GLU A 120 -32.09 -35.57 -1.01
CA GLU A 120 -33.33 -36.24 -0.62
C GLU A 120 -33.46 -36.45 0.89
N ILE A 121 -32.33 -36.75 1.56
CA ILE A 121 -32.25 -36.83 3.03
C ILE A 121 -32.59 -35.46 3.65
N ILE A 122 -32.04 -34.38 3.09
CA ILE A 122 -32.34 -33.01 3.52
C ILE A 122 -33.81 -32.67 3.24
N ASP A 123 -34.35 -32.99 2.07
CA ASP A 123 -35.74 -32.68 1.72
C ASP A 123 -36.74 -33.34 2.70
N ARG A 124 -36.46 -34.56 3.15
CA ARG A 124 -37.31 -35.28 4.12
C ARG A 124 -37.48 -34.54 5.45
N VAL A 125 -36.47 -33.79 5.92
CA VAL A 125 -36.59 -33.04 7.18
C VAL A 125 -37.63 -31.92 7.09
N PHE A 126 -37.84 -31.38 5.88
CA PHE A 126 -38.75 -30.28 5.61
C PHE A 126 -40.12 -30.74 5.07
N ALA A 127 -40.26 -31.99 4.66
CA ALA A 127 -41.45 -32.51 3.96
C ALA A 127 -42.77 -32.35 4.75
N ARG A 128 -42.70 -32.29 6.09
CA ARG A 128 -43.87 -32.12 6.98
C ARG A 128 -44.22 -30.67 7.29
N LEU A 129 -43.43 -29.71 6.81
CA LEU A 129 -43.66 -28.29 7.08
C LEU A 129 -44.84 -27.73 6.28
N ASP A 130 -45.63 -26.86 6.92
CA ASP A 130 -46.67 -26.09 6.25
C ASP A 130 -46.07 -25.01 5.32
N ASP A 131 -46.87 -24.46 4.41
CA ASP A 131 -46.41 -23.44 3.43
C ASP A 131 -45.76 -22.22 4.10
N ARG A 132 -46.26 -21.84 5.27
CA ARG A 132 -45.75 -20.70 6.05
C ARG A 132 -44.38 -21.03 6.65
N GLN A 133 -44.22 -22.21 7.25
CA GLN A 133 -42.95 -22.69 7.78
C GLN A 133 -41.90 -22.81 6.67
N ARG A 134 -42.26 -23.35 5.50
CA ARG A 134 -41.38 -23.44 4.32
C ARG A 134 -40.95 -22.05 3.83
N ALA A 135 -41.87 -21.11 3.74
CA ALA A 135 -41.55 -19.74 3.36
C ALA A 135 -40.64 -19.04 4.38
N ILE A 136 -40.88 -19.19 5.69
CA ILE A 136 -40.01 -18.63 6.74
C ILE A 136 -38.62 -19.27 6.69
N ALA A 137 -38.53 -20.59 6.47
CA ALA A 137 -37.27 -21.29 6.30
C ALA A 137 -36.48 -20.74 5.10
N ARG A 138 -37.11 -20.67 3.92
CA ARG A 138 -36.49 -20.18 2.68
C ARG A 138 -36.10 -18.70 2.73
N ASP A 139 -37.06 -17.84 3.06
CA ASP A 139 -36.95 -16.39 2.89
C ASP A 139 -36.16 -15.72 4.03
N ARG A 140 -35.92 -16.46 5.14
CA ARG A 140 -35.29 -15.89 6.34
C ARG A 140 -34.25 -16.76 7.04
N LEU A 141 -34.45 -18.06 7.24
CA LEU A 141 -33.43 -18.90 7.90
C LEU A 141 -32.27 -19.22 6.96
N TYR A 142 -32.60 -19.70 5.75
CA TYR A 142 -31.64 -20.10 4.72
C TYR A 142 -31.53 -19.05 3.62
N PHE A 143 -31.74 -17.78 3.97
CA PHE A 143 -31.71 -16.65 3.05
C PHE A 143 -30.32 -16.46 2.45
N ASP A 144 -30.25 -16.17 1.15
CA ASP A 144 -29.05 -15.66 0.49
C ASP A 144 -29.36 -14.38 -0.30
N ALA A 145 -28.43 -13.43 -0.30
CA ALA A 145 -28.60 -12.14 -0.95
C ALA A 145 -28.46 -12.21 -2.48
N THR A 146 -27.74 -13.20 -3.03
CA THR A 146 -27.51 -13.33 -4.48
C THR A 146 -28.73 -13.82 -5.24
N ASP A 147 -29.56 -14.66 -4.59
CA ASP A 147 -30.74 -15.29 -5.21
C ASP A 147 -32.08 -14.59 -4.89
N ALA A 148 -32.08 -13.60 -4.00
CA ALA A 148 -33.32 -12.97 -3.55
C ALA A 148 -33.79 -11.84 -4.50
N PRO A 149 -35.08 -11.78 -4.89
CA PRO A 149 -35.60 -10.74 -5.79
C PRO A 149 -35.37 -9.31 -5.29
N THR A 150 -35.34 -9.12 -3.97
CA THR A 150 -35.12 -7.85 -3.30
C THR A 150 -33.68 -7.67 -2.80
N GLY A 151 -32.83 -8.71 -2.89
CA GLY A 151 -31.49 -8.75 -2.30
C GLY A 151 -31.46 -8.66 -0.76
N GLN A 152 -32.62 -8.69 -0.10
CA GLN A 152 -32.75 -8.45 1.33
C GLN A 152 -33.48 -9.57 2.05
N ARG A 153 -33.00 -9.89 3.25
CA ARG A 153 -33.59 -10.89 4.13
C ARG A 153 -34.96 -10.44 4.59
N ALA A 154 -35.99 -11.25 4.37
CA ALA A 154 -37.36 -10.90 4.74
C ALA A 154 -37.45 -10.58 6.24
N THR A 155 -38.05 -9.44 6.59
CA THR A 155 -38.17 -9.00 7.99
C THR A 155 -39.25 -9.77 8.74
N LEU A 156 -39.19 -9.76 10.08
CA LEU A 156 -40.26 -10.36 10.90
C LEU A 156 -41.61 -9.69 10.63
N ASP A 157 -41.59 -8.39 10.29
CA ASP A 157 -42.77 -7.56 10.05
C ASP A 157 -43.42 -7.91 8.72
N GLU A 158 -42.61 -8.02 7.66
CA GLU A 158 -43.05 -8.45 6.34
C GLU A 158 -43.68 -9.84 6.39
N LEU A 159 -43.03 -10.79 7.06
CA LEU A 159 -43.57 -12.16 7.20
C LEU A 159 -44.83 -12.18 8.08
N ALA A 160 -44.87 -11.39 9.14
CA ALA A 160 -46.04 -11.24 10.01
C ALA A 160 -47.26 -10.72 9.22
N GLN A 161 -47.07 -9.68 8.40
CA GLN A 161 -48.12 -9.15 7.52
C GLN A 161 -48.54 -10.17 6.45
N ARG A 162 -47.56 -10.77 5.74
CA ARG A 162 -47.79 -11.75 4.67
C ARG A 162 -48.63 -12.93 5.13
N PHE A 163 -48.40 -13.42 6.35
CA PHE A 163 -49.11 -14.58 6.91
C PHE A 163 -50.21 -14.21 7.90
N SER A 164 -50.50 -12.92 8.10
CA SER A 164 -51.50 -12.42 9.06
C SER A 164 -51.31 -12.98 10.48
N VAL A 165 -50.06 -12.95 10.97
CA VAL A 165 -49.67 -13.37 12.32
C VAL A 165 -48.85 -12.29 13.02
N THR A 166 -48.55 -12.46 14.31
CA THR A 166 -47.68 -11.52 15.04
C THR A 166 -46.20 -11.75 14.71
N ARG A 167 -45.37 -10.70 14.87
CA ARG A 167 -43.89 -10.81 14.77
C ARG A 167 -43.33 -11.87 15.72
N GLU A 168 -43.91 -11.98 16.91
CA GLU A 168 -43.54 -12.98 17.90
C GLU A 168 -43.86 -14.39 17.42
N ARG A 169 -44.99 -14.59 16.72
CA ARG A 169 -45.30 -15.90 16.13
C ARG A 169 -44.29 -16.32 15.06
N ILE A 170 -43.78 -15.37 14.25
CA ILE A 170 -42.71 -15.65 13.29
C ILE A 170 -41.41 -16.06 14.01
N ARG A 171 -41.04 -15.36 15.10
CA ARG A 171 -39.86 -15.72 15.92
C ARG A 171 -39.98 -17.11 16.53
N GLN A 172 -41.15 -17.47 17.03
CA GLN A 172 -41.41 -18.82 17.56
C GLN A 172 -41.23 -19.88 16.48
N ILE A 173 -41.84 -19.69 15.30
CA ILE A 173 -41.68 -20.63 14.17
C ILE A 173 -40.21 -20.77 13.79
N GLU A 174 -39.46 -19.67 13.73
CA GLU A 174 -38.02 -19.69 13.46
C GLU A 174 -37.23 -20.50 14.49
N ARG A 175 -37.55 -20.37 15.78
CA ARG A 175 -36.91 -21.14 16.85
C ARG A 175 -37.26 -22.61 16.72
N ASP A 176 -38.55 -22.93 16.58
CA ASP A 176 -39.05 -24.31 16.48
C ASP A 176 -38.45 -25.02 15.24
N LEU A 177 -38.25 -24.30 14.12
CA LEU A 177 -37.55 -24.82 12.93
C LEU A 177 -36.07 -25.14 13.21
N ARG A 178 -35.35 -24.28 13.94
CA ARG A 178 -33.94 -24.54 14.31
C ARG A 178 -33.84 -25.74 15.24
N GLU A 179 -34.72 -25.82 16.25
CA GLU A 179 -34.77 -26.95 17.18
C GLU A 179 -35.10 -28.26 16.46
N HIS A 180 -36.05 -28.24 15.53
CA HIS A 180 -36.39 -29.41 14.69
C HIS A 180 -35.20 -29.91 13.88
N VAL A 181 -34.45 -29.01 13.23
CA VAL A 181 -33.26 -29.38 12.45
C VAL A 181 -32.14 -29.89 13.35
N LEU A 182 -31.88 -29.25 14.49
CA LEU A 182 -30.86 -29.71 15.44
C LEU A 182 -31.19 -31.10 15.99
N ALA A 183 -32.45 -31.34 16.39
CA ALA A 183 -32.88 -32.65 16.87
C ALA A 183 -32.77 -33.73 15.78
N TRP A 184 -33.01 -33.39 14.52
CA TRP A 184 -32.81 -34.30 13.40
C TRP A 184 -31.32 -34.59 13.14
N LEU A 185 -30.44 -33.60 13.26
CA LEU A 185 -28.99 -33.77 13.10
C LEU A 185 -28.36 -34.72 14.13
N ASP A 186 -28.95 -34.80 15.33
CA ASP A 186 -28.57 -35.75 16.38
C ASP A 186 -29.07 -37.20 16.11
N GLY A 187 -29.93 -37.37 15.11
CA GLY A 187 -30.52 -38.65 14.74
C GLY A 187 -29.70 -39.45 13.72
N PRO A 188 -29.92 -40.77 13.63
CA PRO A 188 -29.19 -41.63 12.70
C PRO A 188 -29.48 -41.33 11.22
N GLU A 189 -30.65 -40.78 10.90
CA GLU A 189 -31.00 -40.41 9.52
C GLU A 189 -30.10 -39.29 8.96
N ALA A 190 -29.58 -38.42 9.84
CA ALA A 190 -28.69 -37.33 9.46
C ALA A 190 -27.20 -37.71 9.50
N ALA A 191 -26.85 -38.94 9.90
CA ALA A 191 -25.46 -39.38 10.03
C ALA A 191 -24.62 -39.18 8.74
N PRO A 192 -25.13 -39.45 7.52
CA PRO A 192 -24.41 -39.14 6.28
C PRO A 192 -24.14 -37.64 6.10
N LEU A 193 -25.12 -36.79 6.44
CA LEU A 193 -24.96 -35.34 6.37
C LEU A 193 -23.96 -34.83 7.40
N THR A 194 -24.00 -35.34 8.64
CA THR A 194 -23.04 -34.97 9.69
C THR A 194 -21.61 -35.39 9.34
N ALA A 195 -21.44 -36.56 8.72
CA ALA A 195 -20.16 -37.00 8.17
C ALA A 195 -19.68 -36.05 7.07
N HIS A 196 -20.57 -35.69 6.14
CA HIS A 196 -20.28 -34.73 5.07
C HIS A 196 -19.89 -33.36 5.62
N LEU A 197 -20.62 -32.80 6.59
CA LEU A 197 -20.29 -31.52 7.21
C LEU A 197 -18.91 -31.55 7.90
N SER A 198 -18.54 -32.67 8.49
CA SER A 198 -17.21 -32.85 9.10
C SER A 198 -16.10 -32.87 8.05
N ALA A 199 -16.29 -33.64 6.97
CA ALA A 199 -15.37 -33.65 5.83
C ALA A 199 -15.28 -32.28 5.15
N LEU A 200 -16.41 -31.60 5.02
CA LEU A 200 -16.51 -30.27 4.44
C LEU A 200 -15.74 -29.25 5.27
N ARG A 201 -15.84 -29.24 6.60
CA ARG A 201 -15.03 -28.34 7.47
C ARG A 201 -13.53 -28.53 7.25
N ILE A 202 -13.05 -29.78 7.15
CA ILE A 202 -11.65 -30.08 6.85
C ILE A 202 -11.29 -29.56 5.46
N ARG A 203 -12.17 -29.77 4.48
CA ARG A 203 -11.99 -29.29 3.10
C ARG A 203 -12.07 -27.76 3.00
N LEU A 204 -12.86 -27.04 3.76
CA LEU A 204 -12.95 -25.58 3.64
C LEU A 204 -11.77 -24.89 4.33
N GLY A 205 -11.23 -25.47 5.41
CA GLY A 205 -10.18 -24.85 6.19
C GLY A 205 -10.67 -23.58 6.90
N SER A 206 -9.75 -22.69 7.27
CA SER A 206 -10.05 -21.50 8.06
C SER A 206 -10.69 -20.36 7.26
N ALA A 207 -10.40 -20.25 5.97
CA ALA A 207 -10.99 -19.23 5.11
C ALA A 207 -11.13 -19.76 3.67
N VAL A 208 -12.29 -19.51 3.10
CA VAL A 208 -12.64 -19.94 1.74
C VAL A 208 -13.62 -18.92 1.13
N PRO A 209 -13.56 -18.64 -0.19
CA PRO A 209 -14.59 -17.85 -0.85
C PRO A 209 -15.97 -18.45 -0.64
N ALA A 210 -16.99 -17.62 -0.47
CA ALA A 210 -18.34 -18.10 -0.20
C ALA A 210 -18.88 -18.97 -1.33
N ASP A 211 -18.53 -18.66 -2.58
CA ASP A 211 -18.96 -19.41 -3.76
C ASP A 211 -18.33 -20.81 -3.85
N ASP A 212 -17.10 -20.98 -3.34
CA ASP A 212 -16.41 -22.27 -3.31
C ASP A 212 -17.16 -23.30 -2.43
N LEU A 213 -18.04 -22.85 -1.50
CA LEU A 213 -18.97 -23.76 -0.82
C LEU A 213 -19.93 -24.40 -1.82
N ALA A 214 -20.50 -23.66 -2.77
CA ALA A 214 -21.40 -24.21 -3.77
C ALA A 214 -20.68 -25.18 -4.72
N ASP A 215 -19.37 -25.01 -4.93
CA ASP A 215 -18.52 -25.87 -5.76
C ASP A 215 -17.89 -27.06 -5.01
N ALA A 216 -18.03 -27.13 -3.69
CA ALA A 216 -17.34 -28.14 -2.89
C ALA A 216 -17.81 -29.58 -3.16
N ALA A 217 -19.05 -29.78 -3.61
CA ALA A 217 -19.56 -31.06 -4.08
C ALA A 217 -20.62 -30.86 -5.17
N PRO A 218 -20.74 -31.75 -6.18
CA PRO A 218 -21.69 -31.58 -7.28
C PRO A 218 -23.14 -31.34 -6.83
N TRP A 219 -23.58 -32.05 -5.79
CA TRP A 219 -24.94 -31.96 -5.27
C TRP A 219 -25.23 -30.67 -4.47
N HIS A 220 -24.22 -29.89 -4.09
CA HIS A 220 -24.43 -28.63 -3.36
C HIS A 220 -25.30 -27.64 -4.14
N ARG A 221 -25.23 -27.68 -5.48
CA ARG A 221 -26.06 -26.87 -6.37
C ARG A 221 -27.44 -27.48 -6.67
N THR A 222 -27.67 -28.73 -6.29
CA THR A 222 -28.98 -29.37 -6.46
C THR A 222 -30.02 -28.62 -5.65
N GLU A 223 -31.16 -28.35 -6.28
CA GLU A 223 -32.30 -27.70 -5.62
C GLU A 223 -33.00 -28.68 -4.67
N LEU A 224 -33.20 -28.25 -3.42
CA LEU A 224 -34.04 -28.94 -2.46
C LEU A 224 -35.51 -28.67 -2.84
N THR A 225 -36.22 -29.72 -3.24
CA THR A 225 -37.57 -29.64 -3.80
C THR A 225 -38.56 -28.97 -2.84
N THR A 226 -38.43 -29.27 -1.55
CA THR A 226 -39.38 -28.80 -0.52
C THR A 226 -39.24 -27.32 -0.24
N LEU A 227 -38.03 -26.78 -0.32
CA LEU A 227 -37.73 -25.38 0.00
C LEU A 227 -37.49 -24.51 -1.23
N ALA A 228 -37.31 -25.10 -2.42
CA ALA A 228 -36.93 -24.43 -3.64
C ALA A 228 -35.67 -23.54 -3.45
N ILE A 229 -34.63 -24.11 -2.83
CA ILE A 229 -33.32 -23.49 -2.66
C ILE A 229 -32.22 -24.50 -2.98
N PRO A 230 -31.06 -24.07 -3.52
CA PRO A 230 -29.91 -24.96 -3.64
C PRO A 230 -29.42 -25.43 -2.25
N ALA A 231 -28.98 -26.68 -2.19
CA ALA A 231 -28.62 -27.35 -0.94
C ALA A 231 -27.53 -26.61 -0.14
N TRP A 232 -26.57 -25.96 -0.82
CA TRP A 232 -25.49 -25.20 -0.16
C TRP A 232 -26.00 -24.10 0.76
N ARG A 233 -27.16 -23.49 0.50
CA ARG A 233 -27.75 -22.45 1.36
C ARG A 233 -28.13 -23.00 2.73
N PHE A 234 -28.65 -24.23 2.75
CA PHE A 234 -28.93 -24.95 3.99
C PHE A 234 -27.62 -25.31 4.70
N LEU A 235 -26.67 -25.93 3.99
CA LEU A 235 -25.38 -26.35 4.55
C LEU A 235 -24.61 -25.21 5.20
N ARG A 236 -24.60 -24.04 4.57
CA ARG A 236 -23.94 -22.84 5.13
C ARG A 236 -24.41 -22.53 6.55
N THR A 237 -25.70 -22.70 6.82
CA THR A 237 -26.25 -22.44 8.17
C THR A 237 -25.88 -23.50 9.20
N LEU A 238 -25.47 -24.68 8.74
CA LEU A 238 -24.99 -25.78 9.59
C LEU A 238 -23.48 -25.74 9.83
N LEU A 239 -22.73 -24.93 9.07
CA LEU A 239 -21.32 -24.66 9.29
C LEU A 239 -21.12 -23.72 10.49
N THR A 240 -21.58 -24.15 11.66
CA THR A 240 -21.38 -23.43 12.92
C THR A 240 -19.89 -23.14 13.14
N GLY A 241 -19.58 -21.91 13.55
CA GLY A 241 -18.21 -21.41 13.69
C GLY A 241 -17.66 -20.71 12.44
N TYR A 242 -18.35 -20.78 11.29
CA TYR A 242 -18.03 -19.96 10.12
C TYR A 242 -18.89 -18.71 10.07
N GLU A 243 -18.26 -17.58 9.77
CA GLU A 243 -18.90 -16.30 9.52
C GLU A 243 -18.73 -15.92 8.05
N GLN A 244 -19.80 -15.40 7.44
CA GLN A 244 -19.72 -14.87 6.08
C GLN A 244 -19.48 -13.36 6.10
N THR A 245 -18.34 -12.92 5.61
CA THR A 245 -17.94 -11.50 5.60
C THR A 245 -17.18 -11.19 4.31
N ASP A 246 -17.56 -10.11 3.62
CA ASP A 246 -16.91 -9.64 2.38
C ASP A 246 -16.73 -10.71 1.29
N GLY A 247 -17.70 -11.62 1.14
CA GLY A 247 -17.63 -12.71 0.15
C GLY A 247 -16.79 -13.92 0.58
N TRP A 248 -16.36 -13.99 1.84
CA TRP A 248 -15.61 -15.10 2.41
C TRP A 248 -16.39 -15.81 3.51
N LEU A 249 -16.23 -17.13 3.63
CA LEU A 249 -16.59 -17.92 4.80
C LEU A 249 -15.33 -18.12 5.65
N VAL A 250 -15.33 -17.62 6.88
CA VAL A 250 -14.17 -17.64 7.77
C VAL A 250 -14.49 -18.32 9.10
N ALA A 251 -13.71 -19.34 9.46
CA ALA A 251 -13.82 -20.05 10.72
C ALA A 251 -13.22 -19.21 11.87
N GLY A 252 -13.95 -19.13 12.99
CA GLY A 252 -13.45 -18.47 14.21
C GLY A 252 -13.42 -16.95 14.16
N GLY A 253 -13.99 -16.32 13.13
CA GLY A 253 -14.14 -14.87 13.01
C GLY A 253 -13.16 -14.24 12.01
N ALA A 254 -13.70 -13.39 11.13
CA ALA A 254 -12.93 -12.77 10.05
C ALA A 254 -11.81 -11.85 10.55
N ASP A 255 -12.08 -11.05 11.59
CA ASP A 255 -11.13 -10.05 12.07
C ASP A 255 -9.91 -10.68 12.75
N GLU A 256 -10.11 -11.75 13.53
CA GLU A 256 -9.03 -12.47 14.19
C GLU A 256 -8.09 -13.11 13.16
N LEU A 257 -8.64 -13.79 12.15
CA LEU A 257 -7.83 -14.41 11.11
C LEU A 257 -7.09 -13.38 10.25
N ARG A 258 -7.74 -12.26 9.91
CA ARG A 258 -7.11 -11.15 9.18
C ARG A 258 -5.96 -10.55 9.97
N GLU A 259 -6.11 -10.39 11.28
CA GLU A 259 -5.06 -9.88 12.15
C GLU A 259 -3.88 -10.84 12.24
N LYS A 260 -4.12 -12.14 12.50
CA LYS A 260 -3.07 -13.17 12.47
C LYS A 260 -2.35 -13.22 11.12
N THR A 261 -3.09 -13.05 10.02
CA THR A 261 -2.52 -13.02 8.66
C THR A 261 -1.61 -11.80 8.49
N ARG A 262 -2.02 -10.60 8.94
CA ARG A 262 -1.15 -9.39 8.89
C ARG A 262 0.13 -9.56 9.69
N GLN A 263 0.05 -10.18 10.87
CA GLN A 263 1.21 -10.38 11.75
C GLN A 263 2.32 -11.22 11.09
N LEU A 264 1.99 -12.11 10.14
CA LEU A 264 2.99 -12.85 9.37
C LEU A 264 3.95 -11.93 8.58
N PHE A 265 3.54 -10.70 8.27
CA PHE A 265 4.27 -9.74 7.45
C PHE A 265 4.75 -8.51 8.24
N ALA A 266 4.71 -8.55 9.57
CA ALA A 266 5.16 -7.45 10.43
C ALA A 266 6.67 -7.16 10.27
N ASP A 267 7.47 -8.19 9.97
CA ASP A 267 8.93 -8.09 9.80
C ASP A 267 9.36 -7.65 8.39
N GLY A 268 8.40 -7.50 7.47
CA GLY A 268 8.64 -7.04 6.10
C GLY A 268 8.08 -7.94 5.00
N PRO A 269 8.44 -7.65 3.72
CA PRO A 269 8.00 -8.40 2.55
C PRO A 269 8.39 -9.87 2.61
N ARG A 270 7.52 -10.75 2.11
CA ARG A 270 7.82 -12.17 1.91
C ARG A 270 7.48 -12.58 0.48
N ASN A 271 8.22 -13.55 -0.06
CA ASN A 271 7.87 -14.13 -1.34
C ASN A 271 6.46 -14.77 -1.27
N LEU A 272 5.71 -14.75 -2.37
CA LEU A 272 4.36 -15.29 -2.44
C LEU A 272 4.29 -16.77 -2.06
N GLU A 273 5.26 -17.59 -2.46
CA GLU A 273 5.30 -19.02 -2.11
C GLU A 273 5.45 -19.25 -0.60
N ASP A 274 6.34 -18.48 0.03
CA ASP A 274 6.51 -18.48 1.49
C ASP A 274 5.26 -17.96 2.21
N ALA A 275 4.63 -16.91 1.67
CA ALA A 275 3.41 -16.33 2.22
C ALA A 275 2.25 -17.34 2.21
N VAL A 276 2.07 -18.06 1.10
CA VAL A 276 1.10 -19.15 0.97
C VAL A 276 1.37 -20.23 2.01
N SER A 277 2.63 -20.65 2.13
CA SER A 277 3.05 -21.67 3.10
C SER A 277 2.81 -21.26 4.57
N LEU A 278 3.03 -19.98 4.90
CA LEU A 278 2.77 -19.44 6.24
C LEU A 278 1.26 -19.34 6.53
N THR A 279 0.45 -18.90 5.56
CA THR A 279 -1.01 -18.87 5.74
C THR A 279 -1.64 -20.25 5.92
N ALA A 280 -1.00 -21.31 5.38
CA ALA A 280 -1.41 -22.68 5.64
C ALA A 280 -1.33 -23.07 7.12
N GLN A 281 -0.39 -22.48 7.88
CA GLN A 281 -0.28 -22.69 9.33
C GLN A 281 -1.45 -22.05 10.10
N LEU A 282 -2.12 -21.06 9.50
CA LEU A 282 -3.37 -20.47 10.02
C LEU A 282 -4.61 -21.26 9.57
N GLY A 283 -4.42 -22.37 8.86
CA GLY A 283 -5.48 -23.24 8.33
C GLY A 283 -6.11 -22.76 7.02
N VAL A 284 -5.55 -21.73 6.37
CA VAL A 284 -5.99 -21.30 5.03
C VAL A 284 -5.41 -22.25 3.98
N ARG A 285 -6.24 -22.80 3.09
CA ARG A 285 -5.75 -23.76 2.10
C ARG A 285 -4.91 -23.08 1.01
N GLY A 286 -3.91 -23.79 0.50
CA GLY A 286 -2.99 -23.26 -0.53
C GLY A 286 -3.68 -22.79 -1.82
N ASP A 287 -4.73 -23.47 -2.26
CA ASP A 287 -5.48 -23.13 -3.48
C ASP A 287 -6.36 -21.86 -3.36
N VAL A 288 -6.60 -21.38 -2.15
CA VAL A 288 -7.33 -20.13 -1.87
C VAL A 288 -6.44 -19.07 -1.23
N ALA A 289 -5.21 -19.43 -0.82
CA ALA A 289 -4.34 -18.58 -0.02
C ALA A 289 -4.01 -17.24 -0.69
N GLU A 290 -3.70 -17.23 -1.98
CA GLU A 290 -3.43 -15.99 -2.71
C GLU A 290 -4.66 -15.07 -2.76
N ARG A 291 -5.85 -15.64 -3.04
CA ARG A 291 -7.13 -14.91 -2.99
C ARG A 291 -7.38 -14.34 -1.58
N TRP A 292 -7.07 -15.12 -0.53
CA TRP A 292 -7.21 -14.69 0.86
C TRP A 292 -6.28 -13.52 1.16
N LEU A 293 -5.00 -13.66 0.83
CA LEU A 293 -3.97 -12.62 1.03
C LEU A 293 -4.34 -11.31 0.33
N ALA A 294 -4.88 -11.38 -0.89
CA ALA A 294 -5.37 -10.22 -1.63
C ALA A 294 -6.64 -9.59 -1.00
N SER A 295 -7.45 -10.37 -0.29
CA SER A 295 -8.66 -9.90 0.39
C SER A 295 -8.39 -9.26 1.76
N VAL A 296 -7.24 -9.53 2.37
CA VAL A 296 -6.92 -9.03 3.71
C VAL A 296 -6.62 -7.53 3.65
N PRO A 297 -7.36 -6.69 4.39
CA PRO A 297 -7.10 -5.25 4.42
C PRO A 297 -5.67 -4.97 4.90
N GLN A 298 -5.04 -3.96 4.27
CA GLN A 298 -3.67 -3.53 4.55
C GLN A 298 -2.60 -4.58 4.20
N LEU A 299 -2.91 -5.55 3.34
CA LEU A 299 -1.92 -6.36 2.63
C LEU A 299 -2.02 -6.09 1.12
N ARG A 300 -0.92 -6.32 0.41
CA ARG A 300 -0.89 -6.26 -1.05
C ARG A 300 0.08 -7.30 -1.59
N VAL A 301 -0.31 -7.93 -2.70
CA VAL A 301 0.61 -8.70 -3.54
C VAL A 301 1.25 -7.74 -4.55
N LEU A 302 2.58 -7.61 -4.52
CA LEU A 302 3.36 -6.72 -5.37
C LEU A 302 4.65 -7.43 -5.81
N ASP A 303 4.91 -7.48 -7.12
CA ASP A 303 6.12 -8.08 -7.71
C ASP A 303 6.45 -9.49 -7.15
N GLY A 304 5.45 -10.35 -7.02
CA GLY A 304 5.61 -11.72 -6.49
C GLY A 304 5.85 -11.80 -4.97
N HIS A 305 5.64 -10.71 -4.24
CA HIS A 305 5.78 -10.63 -2.79
C HIS A 305 4.48 -10.19 -2.13
N VAL A 306 4.27 -10.59 -0.89
CA VAL A 306 3.22 -10.07 -0.01
C VAL A 306 3.83 -9.08 0.96
N VAL A 307 3.22 -7.90 1.04
CA VAL A 307 3.68 -6.80 1.88
C VAL A 307 2.56 -6.20 2.70
N ALA A 308 2.91 -5.69 3.88
CA ALA A 308 2.08 -4.73 4.58
C ALA A 308 1.87 -3.49 3.71
N TRP A 309 0.61 -3.09 3.55
CA TRP A 309 0.17 -2.00 2.69
C TRP A 309 -0.68 -0.97 3.46
N PRO A 310 -0.08 -0.25 4.42
CA PRO A 310 -0.77 0.77 5.20
C PRO A 310 -1.06 2.03 4.36
N ARG A 311 -1.76 3.01 4.96
CA ARG A 311 -2.25 4.19 4.23
C ARG A 311 -1.18 5.23 3.89
N SER A 312 -0.04 5.24 4.58
CA SER A 312 1.01 6.25 4.41
C SER A 312 1.80 6.04 3.10
N VAL A 313 2.06 7.12 2.39
CA VAL A 313 2.92 7.09 1.18
C VAL A 313 4.31 6.57 1.50
N ASN A 314 4.87 6.95 2.66
CA ASN A 314 6.22 6.55 3.05
C ASN A 314 6.31 5.06 3.31
N ASP A 315 5.32 4.50 4.00
CA ASP A 315 5.32 3.07 4.29
C ASP A 315 5.14 2.24 3.01
N LYS A 316 4.32 2.71 2.06
CA LYS A 316 4.22 2.10 0.72
C LYS A 316 5.54 2.21 -0.04
N ALA A 317 6.18 3.38 -0.03
CA ALA A 317 7.46 3.59 -0.69
C ALA A 317 8.58 2.72 -0.07
N GLU A 318 8.57 2.53 1.25
CA GLU A 318 9.46 1.61 1.94
C GLU A 318 9.24 0.17 1.48
N ALA A 319 7.98 -0.28 1.40
CA ALA A 319 7.64 -1.62 0.92
C ALA A 319 8.11 -1.85 -0.52
N VAL A 320 7.87 -0.87 -1.41
CA VAL A 320 8.32 -0.89 -2.81
C VAL A 320 9.84 -1.01 -2.89
N LEU A 321 10.57 -0.17 -2.15
CA LEU A 321 12.03 -0.22 -2.14
C LEU A 321 12.54 -1.54 -1.57
N ALA A 322 11.94 -2.04 -0.49
CA ALA A 322 12.32 -3.29 0.16
C ALA A 322 12.17 -4.49 -0.79
N ILE A 323 11.12 -4.52 -1.62
CA ILE A 323 10.94 -5.55 -2.66
C ILE A 323 11.94 -5.37 -3.80
N ALA A 324 12.12 -4.14 -4.29
CA ALA A 324 13.00 -3.87 -5.42
C ALA A 324 14.48 -4.20 -5.12
N GLY A 325 14.92 -4.02 -3.87
CA GLY A 325 16.29 -4.30 -3.44
C GLY A 325 17.36 -3.38 -4.04
N THR A 326 16.96 -2.40 -4.85
CA THR A 326 17.83 -1.42 -5.51
C THR A 326 17.24 -0.02 -5.41
N PRO A 327 18.08 1.05 -5.52
CA PRO A 327 17.57 2.41 -5.50
C PRO A 327 16.65 2.69 -6.68
N LEU A 328 15.52 3.36 -6.43
CA LEU A 328 14.51 3.71 -7.44
C LEU A 328 14.28 5.23 -7.47
N SER A 329 13.84 5.72 -8.62
CA SER A 329 13.37 7.10 -8.78
C SER A 329 11.98 7.32 -8.17
N PRO A 330 11.62 8.57 -7.80
CA PRO A 330 10.26 8.89 -7.34
C PRO A 330 9.17 8.47 -8.32
N GLU A 331 9.46 8.54 -9.62
CA GLU A 331 8.57 8.10 -10.70
C GLU A 331 8.34 6.57 -10.66
N GLU A 332 9.41 5.78 -10.57
CA GLU A 332 9.36 4.32 -10.48
C GLU A 332 8.67 3.83 -9.19
N ILE A 333 8.84 4.56 -8.09
CA ILE A 333 8.16 4.28 -6.82
C ILE A 333 6.66 4.55 -6.95
N GLN A 334 6.29 5.71 -7.50
CA GLN A 334 4.89 6.09 -7.69
C GLN A 334 4.15 5.11 -8.62
N GLU A 335 4.79 4.69 -9.72
CA GLU A 335 4.23 3.70 -10.64
C GLU A 335 3.94 2.36 -9.94
N ARG A 336 4.88 1.84 -9.14
CA ARG A 336 4.69 0.60 -8.37
C ARG A 336 3.65 0.72 -7.26
N ILE A 337 3.48 1.91 -6.68
CA ILE A 337 2.37 2.18 -5.76
C ILE A 337 1.03 2.11 -6.50
N GLY A 338 0.95 2.63 -7.73
CA GLY A 338 -0.24 2.52 -8.58
C GLY A 338 -1.46 3.29 -8.05
N GLU A 339 -1.22 4.39 -7.33
CA GLU A 339 -2.25 5.30 -6.82
C GLU A 339 -1.98 6.73 -7.31
N ASP A 340 -2.99 7.60 -7.27
CA ASP A 340 -2.95 8.98 -7.77
C ASP A 340 -2.15 9.93 -6.86
N TYR A 341 -0.86 9.66 -6.71
CA TYR A 341 0.09 10.54 -6.04
C TYR A 341 0.87 11.37 -7.03
N SER A 342 1.07 12.66 -6.72
CA SER A 342 1.98 13.50 -7.50
C SER A 342 3.43 13.07 -7.26
N THR A 343 4.21 12.95 -8.35
CA THR A 343 5.64 12.64 -8.29
C THR A 343 6.42 13.62 -7.41
N VAL A 344 6.05 14.91 -7.46
CA VAL A 344 6.62 15.97 -6.61
C VAL A 344 6.31 15.71 -5.13
N GLY A 345 5.08 15.30 -4.81
CA GLY A 345 4.68 14.93 -3.46
C GLY A 345 5.47 13.74 -2.93
N VAL A 346 5.59 12.65 -3.71
CA VAL A 346 6.38 11.47 -3.34
C VAL A 346 7.84 11.87 -3.07
N ARG A 347 8.45 12.67 -3.95
CA ARG A 347 9.83 13.15 -3.75
C ARG A 347 10.00 13.94 -2.44
N ASN A 348 9.09 14.86 -2.16
CA ASN A 348 9.15 15.67 -0.94
C ASN A 348 9.03 14.80 0.31
N GLN A 349 8.13 13.83 0.29
CA GLN A 349 7.92 12.88 1.37
C GLN A 349 9.16 12.01 1.62
N LEU A 350 9.75 11.44 0.56
CA LEU A 350 11.02 10.69 0.63
C LEU A 350 12.17 11.52 1.19
N ALA A 351 12.25 12.81 0.80
CA ALA A 351 13.31 13.70 1.29
C ALA A 351 13.14 14.08 2.76
N SER A 352 11.91 14.07 3.29
CA SER A 352 11.59 14.47 4.67
C SER A 352 11.68 13.33 5.69
N ASP A 353 11.68 12.06 5.24
CA ASP A 353 11.63 10.89 6.11
C ASP A 353 13.01 10.22 6.23
N GLU A 354 13.45 10.02 7.46
CA GLU A 354 14.76 9.46 7.80
C GLU A 354 14.97 8.00 7.37
N ARG A 355 13.94 7.27 6.96
CA ARG A 355 14.13 5.90 6.47
C ARG A 355 14.76 5.87 5.08
N PHE A 356 14.66 6.96 4.32
CA PHE A 356 15.16 7.04 2.96
C PHE A 356 16.48 7.79 2.89
N VAL A 357 17.32 7.42 1.94
CA VAL A 357 18.56 8.12 1.64
C VAL A 357 18.69 8.23 0.14
N ARG A 358 19.12 9.41 -0.34
CA ARG A 358 19.38 9.61 -1.75
C ARG A 358 20.73 8.96 -2.08
N LEU A 359 20.72 7.89 -2.87
CA LEU A 359 21.92 7.14 -3.24
C LEU A 359 22.46 7.50 -4.63
N ASP A 360 21.65 8.21 -5.44
CA ASP A 360 22.04 8.73 -6.75
C ASP A 360 21.36 10.08 -7.02
N ARG A 361 21.66 10.73 -8.14
CA ARG A 361 21.11 12.03 -8.57
C ARG A 361 19.59 12.12 -8.45
N ASN A 362 18.87 11.06 -8.83
CA ASN A 362 17.41 10.98 -8.71
C ASN A 362 16.92 9.65 -8.14
N LYS A 363 17.76 8.89 -7.43
CA LYS A 363 17.36 7.60 -6.87
C LYS A 363 17.46 7.58 -5.36
N TYR A 364 16.43 7.01 -4.74
CA TYR A 364 16.31 6.83 -3.31
C TYR A 364 16.42 5.34 -2.99
N GLY A 365 17.10 5.03 -1.91
CA GLY A 365 17.11 3.70 -1.31
C GLY A 365 16.78 3.78 0.18
N LEU A 366 16.79 2.62 0.81
CA LEU A 366 16.55 2.52 2.24
C LEU A 366 17.84 2.75 3.01
N ARG A 367 17.79 3.57 4.05
CA ARG A 367 18.96 3.88 4.89
C ARG A 367 19.57 2.63 5.54
N ARG A 368 18.74 1.62 5.86
CA ARG A 368 19.19 0.33 6.39
C ARG A 368 20.05 -0.49 5.43
N TRP A 369 20.03 -0.19 4.12
CA TRP A 369 20.94 -0.82 3.16
C TRP A 369 22.38 -0.34 3.33
N GLY A 370 22.57 0.78 4.04
CA GLY A 370 23.84 1.50 4.06
C GLY A 370 24.12 2.17 2.73
N GLY A 371 25.40 2.39 2.44
CA GLY A 371 25.84 3.12 1.26
C GLY A 371 26.11 4.59 1.53
N GLU A 372 26.74 5.24 0.56
CA GLU A 372 27.09 6.65 0.65
C GLU A 372 25.95 7.53 0.13
N GLU A 373 25.51 8.47 0.98
CA GLU A 373 24.54 9.48 0.58
C GLU A 373 25.10 10.40 -0.52
N TYR A 374 24.30 10.56 -1.57
CA TYR A 374 24.54 11.47 -2.68
C TYR A 374 24.06 12.88 -2.33
N LEU A 375 25.01 13.75 -1.99
CA LEU A 375 24.77 15.15 -1.59
C LEU A 375 24.72 16.12 -2.78
N GLY A 376 25.03 15.64 -3.99
CA GLY A 376 25.14 16.45 -5.20
C GLY A 376 26.56 16.43 -5.77
N ILE A 377 26.69 16.78 -7.05
CA ILE A 377 27.96 16.63 -7.79
C ILE A 377 29.12 17.33 -7.07
N ARG A 378 28.91 18.55 -6.56
CA ARG A 378 29.95 19.33 -5.88
C ARG A 378 30.47 18.64 -4.62
N GLU A 379 29.59 18.30 -3.69
CA GLU A 379 29.97 17.62 -2.45
C GLU A 379 30.55 16.24 -2.73
N MET A 380 30.08 15.52 -3.76
CA MET A 380 30.71 14.26 -4.16
C MET A 380 32.13 14.46 -4.71
N ILE A 381 32.41 15.56 -5.41
CA ILE A 381 33.78 15.93 -5.82
C ILE A 381 34.64 16.22 -4.60
N VAL A 382 34.13 16.98 -3.62
CA VAL A 382 34.85 17.28 -2.37
C VAL A 382 35.25 16.00 -1.65
N LYS A 383 34.30 15.08 -1.43
CA LYS A 383 34.57 13.79 -0.80
C LYS A 383 35.60 12.94 -1.56
N GLU A 384 35.58 13.00 -2.89
CA GLU A 384 36.54 12.27 -3.72
C GLU A 384 37.96 12.85 -3.63
N ILE A 385 38.07 14.19 -3.52
CA ILE A 385 39.34 14.87 -3.26
C ILE A 385 39.87 14.51 -1.85
N GLU A 386 39.01 14.53 -0.84
CA GLU A 386 39.36 14.15 0.53
C GLU A 386 39.85 12.70 0.61
N ARG A 387 39.16 11.76 -0.07
CA ARG A 387 39.58 10.36 -0.20
C ARG A 387 40.93 10.20 -0.88
N SER A 388 41.29 11.12 -1.76
CA SER A 388 42.56 11.14 -2.49
C SER A 388 43.69 11.83 -1.70
N GLY A 389 43.45 12.21 -0.44
CA GLY A 389 44.45 12.87 0.41
C GLY A 389 44.50 14.39 0.25
N GLY A 390 43.42 15.00 -0.24
CA GLY A 390 43.27 16.46 -0.35
C GLY A 390 43.54 17.04 -1.73
N GLU A 391 44.00 16.24 -2.70
CA GLU A 391 44.22 16.65 -4.09
C GLU A 391 43.92 15.48 -5.03
N ALA A 392 43.23 15.71 -6.15
CA ALA A 392 42.89 14.64 -7.10
C ALA A 392 42.89 15.12 -8.55
N SER A 393 43.16 14.19 -9.47
CA SER A 393 43.03 14.47 -10.91
C SER A 393 41.55 14.56 -11.32
N VAL A 394 41.20 15.54 -12.15
CA VAL A 394 39.83 15.72 -12.67
C VAL A 394 39.37 14.47 -13.42
N ASN A 395 40.28 13.80 -14.13
CA ASN A 395 39.94 12.57 -14.86
C ASN A 395 39.61 11.41 -13.90
N THR A 396 40.33 11.30 -12.77
CA THR A 396 40.04 10.31 -11.73
C THR A 396 38.68 10.58 -11.09
N ILE A 397 38.40 11.84 -10.74
CA ILE A 397 37.11 12.25 -10.18
C ILE A 397 35.98 11.93 -11.15
N VAL A 398 36.14 12.31 -12.43
CA VAL A 398 35.16 11.99 -13.49
C VAL A 398 34.91 10.49 -13.54
N ALA A 399 35.96 9.67 -13.66
CA ALA A 399 35.82 8.22 -13.76
C ALA A 399 35.12 7.61 -12.54
N ASN A 400 35.48 8.03 -11.34
CA ASN A 400 34.90 7.50 -10.11
C ASN A 400 33.43 7.90 -9.96
N LEU A 401 33.10 9.17 -10.19
CA LEU A 401 31.72 9.66 -10.06
C LEU A 401 30.79 9.09 -11.14
N THR A 402 31.23 9.00 -12.40
CA THR A 402 30.39 8.44 -13.48
C THR A 402 30.24 6.91 -13.38
N SER A 403 31.17 6.22 -12.71
CA SER A 403 31.02 4.78 -12.43
C SER A 403 30.05 4.47 -11.29
N ARG A 404 29.87 5.40 -10.34
CA ARG A 404 29.08 5.20 -9.11
C ARG A 404 27.70 5.84 -9.16
N TYR A 405 27.54 6.91 -9.94
CA TYR A 405 26.32 7.71 -10.01
C TYR A 405 25.92 7.99 -11.46
N GLU A 406 24.63 8.17 -11.69
CA GLU A 406 24.03 8.58 -12.97
C GLU A 406 24.26 10.08 -13.27
N VAL A 407 25.53 10.47 -13.37
CA VAL A 407 25.99 11.82 -13.69
C VAL A 407 26.78 11.82 -15.00
N SER A 408 26.67 12.89 -15.79
CA SER A 408 27.44 13.01 -17.02
C SER A 408 28.85 13.56 -16.76
N GLU A 409 29.83 13.08 -17.53
CA GLU A 409 31.20 13.59 -17.49
C GLU A 409 31.25 15.11 -17.69
N SER A 410 30.44 15.65 -18.61
CA SER A 410 30.36 17.09 -18.86
C SER A 410 29.94 17.88 -17.62
N SER A 411 28.98 17.35 -16.84
CA SER A 411 28.54 17.99 -15.60
C SER A 411 29.63 17.92 -14.54
N VAL A 412 30.26 16.76 -14.32
CA VAL A 412 31.35 16.64 -13.33
C VAL A 412 32.49 17.61 -13.65
N ARG A 413 32.90 17.71 -14.92
CA ARG A 413 33.94 18.67 -15.36
C ARG A 413 33.53 20.13 -15.17
N ALA A 414 32.26 20.46 -15.42
CA ALA A 414 31.75 21.82 -15.22
C ALA A 414 31.80 22.23 -13.74
N TYR A 415 31.38 21.33 -12.83
CA TYR A 415 31.44 21.58 -11.39
C TYR A 415 32.89 21.63 -10.86
N ALA A 416 33.76 20.73 -11.34
CA ALA A 416 35.18 20.70 -10.99
C ALA A 416 35.95 21.96 -11.43
N GLY A 417 35.47 22.64 -12.48
CA GLY A 417 35.99 23.94 -12.92
C GLY A 417 35.31 25.15 -12.27
N GLY A 418 34.33 24.94 -11.40
CA GLY A 418 33.55 25.98 -10.76
C GLY A 418 34.17 26.53 -9.46
N PRO A 419 33.55 27.56 -8.85
CA PRO A 419 34.01 28.15 -7.60
C PRO A 419 34.06 27.12 -6.45
N GLY A 420 35.14 27.14 -5.66
CA GLY A 420 35.37 26.22 -4.52
C GLY A 420 36.42 25.15 -4.75
N PHE A 421 36.94 25.01 -5.97
CA PHE A 421 38.07 24.15 -6.30
C PHE A 421 39.19 24.99 -6.90
N GLU A 422 40.43 24.77 -6.47
CA GLU A 422 41.60 25.44 -7.03
C GLU A 422 42.47 24.46 -7.81
N ARG A 423 43.05 24.94 -8.92
CA ARG A 423 43.95 24.14 -9.74
C ARG A 423 45.35 24.23 -9.18
N THR A 424 45.85 23.12 -8.70
CA THR A 424 47.22 22.95 -8.22
C THR A 424 48.19 22.72 -9.39
N GLN A 425 47.81 21.84 -10.31
CA GLN A 425 48.60 21.45 -11.48
C GLN A 425 47.70 21.15 -12.68
N ARG A 426 48.29 20.88 -13.85
CA ARG A 426 47.53 20.60 -15.08
C ARG A 426 46.64 19.36 -14.89
N GLY A 427 45.33 19.60 -14.79
CA GLY A 427 44.33 18.54 -14.63
C GLY A 427 44.13 18.05 -13.19
N TRP A 428 44.73 18.70 -12.20
CA TRP A 428 44.58 18.38 -10.77
C TRP A 428 43.89 19.52 -10.03
N ILE A 429 43.05 19.15 -9.06
CA ILE A 429 42.30 20.09 -8.22
C ILE A 429 42.37 19.70 -6.74
N ARG A 430 42.30 20.71 -5.87
CA ARG A 430 42.04 20.56 -4.43
C ARG A 430 40.87 21.45 -4.00
N VAL A 431 40.31 21.19 -2.82
CA VAL A 431 39.31 22.09 -2.22
C VAL A 431 40.02 23.41 -1.89
N ALA A 432 39.48 24.53 -2.39
CA ALA A 432 40.05 25.84 -2.12
C ALA A 432 40.04 26.11 -0.60
N GLY A 433 41.17 26.53 -0.05
CA GLY A 433 41.27 26.85 1.39
C GLY A 433 40.20 27.85 1.83
N GLN A 434 39.55 27.60 2.97
CA GLN A 434 38.65 28.57 3.61
C GLN A 434 39.48 29.74 4.15
N GLU A 435 39.83 30.70 3.30
CA GLU A 435 40.20 32.03 3.78
C GLU A 435 38.94 32.70 4.36
N GLN A 436 39.08 33.24 5.56
CA GLN A 436 38.07 34.03 6.26
C GLN A 436 37.41 34.98 5.26
N ALA A 437 36.08 34.88 5.13
CA ALA A 437 35.31 35.65 4.17
C ALA A 437 35.60 37.15 4.35
N GLU A 438 36.47 37.69 3.50
CA GLU A 438 36.49 39.12 3.25
C GLU A 438 35.07 39.52 2.82
N PRO A 439 34.52 40.65 3.31
CA PRO A 439 33.20 41.09 2.92
C PRO A 439 33.15 41.22 1.40
N TYR A 440 32.28 40.43 0.77
CA TYR A 440 32.11 40.40 -0.68
C TYR A 440 31.89 41.82 -1.21
N GLN A 441 32.87 42.35 -1.97
CA GLN A 441 32.74 43.65 -2.61
C GLN A 441 32.06 43.48 -3.97
N PRO A 442 30.80 43.93 -4.13
CA PRO A 442 30.12 43.83 -5.41
C PRO A 442 30.81 44.73 -6.44
N ARG A 443 30.89 44.27 -7.71
CA ARG A 443 31.43 45.09 -8.83
C ARG A 443 30.73 46.44 -9.00
N LYS A 444 29.47 46.53 -8.58
CA LYS A 444 28.65 47.73 -8.58
C LYS A 444 27.99 47.85 -7.22
N ASP A 445 28.18 48.98 -6.56
CA ASP A 445 27.44 49.35 -5.35
C ASP A 445 25.93 49.49 -5.65
N VAL A 446 25.09 49.52 -4.61
CA VAL A 446 23.64 49.73 -4.75
C VAL A 446 23.30 51.02 -5.50
N SER A 447 24.11 52.08 -5.35
CA SER A 447 23.96 53.32 -6.10
C SER A 447 24.25 53.20 -7.61
N MET A 448 24.92 52.12 -8.03
CA MET A 448 25.19 51.77 -9.43
C MET A 448 24.30 50.62 -9.93
N THR A 449 23.33 50.20 -9.12
CA THR A 449 22.46 49.06 -9.41
C THR A 449 21.13 49.51 -9.99
N ARG A 450 20.79 48.98 -11.19
CA ARG A 450 19.50 49.27 -11.85
C ARG A 450 18.31 49.02 -10.93
N ARG A 451 17.28 49.84 -11.05
CA ARG A 451 16.02 49.74 -10.30
C ARG A 451 16.16 49.84 -8.77
N SER A 452 17.34 50.17 -8.26
CA SER A 452 17.55 50.45 -6.84
C SER A 452 17.59 51.95 -6.60
N PHE A 453 16.72 52.45 -5.73
CA PHE A 453 16.51 53.87 -5.49
C PHE A 453 16.60 54.20 -4.01
N ARG A 454 17.30 55.28 -3.68
CA ARG A 454 17.45 55.78 -2.33
C ARG A 454 16.18 56.49 -1.89
N SER A 455 15.76 56.29 -0.65
CA SER A 455 14.62 56.99 -0.03
C SER A 455 15.12 58.16 0.83
N ARG A 456 14.21 59.05 1.25
CA ARG A 456 14.55 60.25 2.05
C ARG A 456 15.16 59.90 3.40
N ASP A 457 14.80 58.75 3.94
CA ASP A 457 15.37 58.11 5.13
C ASP A 457 16.76 57.48 4.89
N GLY A 458 17.31 57.64 3.69
CA GLY A 458 18.62 57.13 3.30
C GLY A 458 18.65 55.66 2.88
N ARG A 459 17.56 54.91 3.08
CA ARG A 459 17.46 53.48 2.75
C ARG A 459 17.36 53.25 1.25
N TRP A 460 17.96 52.18 0.76
CA TRP A 460 17.80 51.77 -0.65
C TRP A 460 16.65 50.78 -0.79
N TRP A 461 15.85 50.99 -1.84
CA TRP A 461 14.70 50.18 -2.19
C TRP A 461 14.89 49.64 -3.60
N HIS A 462 14.61 48.36 -3.82
CA HIS A 462 14.67 47.75 -5.14
C HIS A 462 13.26 47.63 -5.73
N ARG A 463 13.08 48.13 -6.95
CA ARG A 463 11.82 48.02 -7.70
C ARG A 463 11.76 46.69 -8.45
N VAL A 464 10.74 45.91 -8.12
CA VAL A 464 10.32 44.71 -8.86
C VAL A 464 9.14 45.07 -9.75
N ASP A 465 9.27 44.78 -11.04
CA ASP A 465 8.20 44.96 -12.02
C ASP A 465 7.35 43.69 -12.04
N ILE A 466 6.07 43.81 -11.71
CA ILE A 466 5.18 42.67 -11.49
C ILE A 466 4.78 42.07 -12.85
N ASN A 467 4.87 40.75 -12.93
CA ASN A 467 4.62 39.96 -14.13
C ASN A 467 3.89 38.66 -13.76
N ALA A 468 3.51 37.87 -14.77
CA ALA A 468 2.78 36.62 -14.59
C ALA A 468 3.49 35.60 -13.66
N GLU A 469 4.83 35.57 -13.62
CA GLU A 469 5.60 34.62 -12.80
C GLU A 469 5.52 34.97 -11.31
N HIS A 470 5.58 36.26 -10.98
CA HIS A 470 5.41 36.76 -9.63
C HIS A 470 4.01 36.41 -9.08
N LEU A 471 2.97 36.60 -9.89
CA LEU A 471 1.58 36.31 -9.52
C LEU A 471 1.31 34.79 -9.37
N ARG A 472 2.06 33.94 -10.07
CA ARG A 472 2.02 32.48 -9.88
C ARG A 472 2.79 32.01 -8.64
N GLY A 473 3.68 32.84 -8.09
CA GLY A 473 4.46 32.54 -6.89
C GLY A 473 5.86 31.99 -7.17
N SER A 474 6.45 32.38 -8.30
CA SER A 474 7.86 32.06 -8.59
C SER A 474 8.79 32.99 -7.80
N GLY A 475 9.96 32.49 -7.41
CA GLY A 475 11.04 33.33 -6.89
C GLY A 475 11.57 34.30 -7.95
N SER A 476 12.24 35.36 -7.51
CA SER A 476 12.69 36.47 -8.38
C SER A 476 14.19 36.70 -8.28
N PRO A 477 14.90 36.97 -9.39
CA PRO A 477 16.30 37.33 -9.34
C PRO A 477 16.49 38.70 -8.67
N LEU A 478 17.51 38.82 -7.83
CA LEU A 478 17.91 40.10 -7.23
C LEU A 478 19.27 40.55 -7.76
N PRO A 479 19.46 41.85 -8.03
CA PRO A 479 20.76 42.36 -8.43
C PRO A 479 21.82 42.18 -7.33
N THR A 480 23.04 41.82 -7.74
CA THR A 480 24.17 41.58 -6.82
C THR A 480 24.50 42.79 -5.94
N GLY A 481 24.44 44.02 -6.49
CA GLY A 481 24.74 45.23 -5.71
C GLY A 481 23.70 45.53 -4.64
N PHE A 482 22.43 45.21 -4.90
CA PHE A 482 21.38 45.33 -3.90
C PHE A 482 21.47 44.24 -2.83
N ALA A 483 21.70 42.98 -3.23
CA ALA A 483 21.89 41.88 -2.28
C ALA A 483 23.11 42.10 -1.37
N ALA A 484 24.22 42.60 -1.91
CA ALA A 484 25.39 42.97 -1.12
C ALA A 484 25.11 44.14 -0.15
N HIS A 485 24.27 45.10 -0.54
CA HIS A 485 23.83 46.17 0.35
C HIS A 485 22.98 45.66 1.53
N LEU A 486 22.26 44.54 1.36
CA LEU A 486 21.58 43.83 2.45
C LEU A 486 22.54 42.99 3.33
N GLY A 487 23.86 43.11 3.12
CA GLY A 487 24.87 42.36 3.87
C GLY A 487 25.09 40.92 3.38
N MET A 488 24.55 40.56 2.21
CA MET A 488 24.71 39.21 1.67
C MET A 488 26.00 39.04 0.87
N ALA A 489 26.52 37.82 0.86
CA ALA A 489 27.64 37.38 0.04
C ALA A 489 27.30 36.05 -0.67
N PRO A 490 28.03 35.65 -1.75
CA PRO A 490 27.89 34.33 -2.34
C PRO A 490 28.03 33.21 -1.31
N GLY A 491 27.13 32.23 -1.36
CA GLY A 491 26.95 31.18 -0.35
C GLY A 491 26.04 31.58 0.82
N GLY A 492 25.69 32.86 0.95
CA GLY A 492 24.86 33.37 2.04
C GLY A 492 23.36 33.22 1.83
N GLN A 493 22.63 33.19 2.94
CA GLN A 493 21.18 33.21 2.98
C GLN A 493 20.70 34.27 3.99
N LEU A 494 19.66 35.00 3.63
CA LEU A 494 18.98 35.97 4.47
C LEU A 494 17.49 35.61 4.48
N THR A 495 16.95 35.33 5.65
CA THR A 495 15.50 35.12 5.82
C THR A 495 14.89 36.43 6.28
N ALA A 496 13.93 36.95 5.51
CA ALA A 496 13.21 38.17 5.85
C ALA A 496 11.77 37.86 6.22
N SER A 497 11.33 38.26 7.42
CA SER A 497 9.99 37.96 7.89
C SER A 497 8.95 38.91 7.29
N THR A 498 7.77 38.38 6.98
CA THR A 498 6.58 39.15 6.59
C THR A 498 5.37 38.73 7.43
N PRO A 499 4.30 39.54 7.50
CA PRO A 499 3.05 39.15 8.17
C PRO A 499 2.42 37.84 7.64
N THR A 500 2.75 37.46 6.40
CA THR A 500 2.16 36.30 5.70
C THR A 500 3.12 35.12 5.57
N GLY A 501 4.30 35.19 6.20
CA GLY A 501 5.33 34.13 6.22
C GLY A 501 6.73 34.64 5.87
N ASP A 502 7.74 33.80 6.08
CA ASP A 502 9.12 34.19 5.80
C ASP A 502 9.44 34.12 4.30
N VAL A 503 10.16 35.13 3.81
CA VAL A 503 10.72 35.18 2.45
C VAL A 503 12.23 34.96 2.53
N VAL A 504 12.70 33.86 1.93
CA VAL A 504 14.11 33.53 1.91
C VAL A 504 14.80 34.16 0.71
N ILE A 505 15.89 34.90 0.93
CA ILE A 505 16.82 35.36 -0.09
C ILE A 505 18.07 34.48 0.00
N SER A 506 18.45 33.83 -1.09
CA SER A 506 19.63 32.96 -1.16
C SER A 506 20.57 33.40 -2.27
N TRP A 507 21.87 33.21 -2.05
CA TRP A 507 22.90 33.56 -3.03
C TRP A 507 23.77 32.34 -3.32
N HIS A 508 23.45 31.62 -4.40
CA HIS A 508 24.29 30.53 -4.90
C HIS A 508 25.25 31.08 -5.97
N ASN A 509 24.85 31.00 -7.25
CA ASN A 509 25.56 31.65 -8.36
C ASN A 509 25.12 33.12 -8.57
N GLN A 510 23.85 33.43 -8.25
CA GLN A 510 23.28 34.76 -8.27
C GLN A 510 22.29 34.91 -7.10
N PRO A 511 22.04 36.13 -6.59
CA PRO A 511 21.04 36.33 -5.55
C PRO A 511 19.63 36.10 -6.12
N THR A 512 18.83 35.34 -5.38
CA THR A 512 17.43 35.06 -5.69
C THR A 512 16.58 35.19 -4.44
N MET A 513 15.44 35.85 -4.56
CA MET A 513 14.43 35.97 -3.52
C MET A 513 13.33 34.94 -3.75
N GLY A 514 12.80 34.37 -2.65
CA GLY A 514 11.63 33.51 -2.67
C GLY A 514 10.37 34.23 -3.14
N SER A 515 9.25 33.49 -3.17
CA SER A 515 7.97 34.02 -3.64
C SER A 515 7.51 35.21 -2.80
N ILE A 516 7.24 36.33 -3.47
CA ILE A 516 6.57 37.50 -2.87
C ILE A 516 5.07 37.53 -3.13
N ARG A 517 4.49 36.46 -3.71
CA ARG A 517 3.07 36.37 -4.02
C ARG A 517 2.16 36.67 -2.82
N PRO A 518 2.46 36.21 -1.58
CA PRO A 518 1.64 36.57 -0.41
C PRO A 518 1.53 38.08 -0.21
N ALA A 519 2.66 38.80 -0.28
CA ALA A 519 2.69 40.26 -0.18
C ALA A 519 1.98 40.95 -1.35
N LEU A 520 2.05 40.40 -2.57
CA LEU A 520 1.33 40.94 -3.73
C LEU A 520 -0.19 40.75 -3.62
N GLY A 521 -0.65 39.68 -2.96
CA GLY A 521 -2.06 39.38 -2.74
C GLY A 521 -2.76 40.44 -1.87
N GLU A 522 -2.07 40.98 -0.87
CA GLU A 522 -2.61 42.05 0.00
C GLU A 522 -3.00 43.31 -0.78
N TYR A 523 -2.27 43.60 -1.85
CA TYR A 523 -2.48 44.79 -2.68
C TYR A 523 -3.33 44.51 -3.93
N ASN A 524 -3.80 43.27 -4.13
CA ASN A 524 -4.50 42.82 -5.33
C ASN A 524 -3.75 43.22 -6.63
N ALA A 525 -2.43 42.99 -6.63
CA ALA A 525 -1.54 43.45 -7.67
C ALA A 525 -1.81 42.79 -9.04
N SER A 526 -1.59 43.56 -10.11
CA SER A 526 -1.74 43.16 -11.51
C SER A 526 -0.42 43.24 -12.28
N GLU A 527 -0.36 42.63 -13.46
CA GLU A 527 0.80 42.77 -14.34
C GLU A 527 1.01 44.23 -14.76
N GLY A 528 2.27 44.69 -14.71
CA GLY A 528 2.62 46.08 -14.98
C GLY A 528 2.63 47.00 -13.75
N ASP A 529 2.12 46.54 -12.60
CA ASP A 529 2.34 47.21 -11.33
C ASP A 529 3.79 47.06 -10.85
N HIS A 530 4.17 47.85 -9.86
CA HIS A 530 5.50 47.82 -9.26
C HIS A 530 5.40 47.58 -7.75
N VAL A 531 6.36 46.84 -7.21
CA VAL A 531 6.58 46.77 -5.76
C VAL A 531 8.03 47.13 -5.45
N PHE A 532 8.21 48.05 -4.50
CA PHE A 532 9.53 48.39 -3.98
C PHE A 532 9.76 47.61 -2.71
N ILE A 533 10.91 46.96 -2.62
CA ILE A 533 11.26 46.10 -1.49
C ILE A 533 12.57 46.54 -0.84
N THR A 534 12.67 46.33 0.47
CA THR A 534 13.93 46.41 1.23
C THR A 534 13.81 45.54 2.49
N VAL A 535 14.92 45.26 3.15
CA VAL A 535 14.92 44.53 4.43
C VAL A 535 15.32 45.50 5.54
N SER A 536 14.56 45.50 6.63
CA SER A 536 14.86 46.32 7.81
C SER A 536 16.06 45.76 8.57
N ASP A 537 16.68 46.57 9.42
CA ASP A 537 17.76 46.10 10.32
C ASP A 537 17.29 44.99 11.28
N GLY A 538 15.97 44.90 11.52
CA GLY A 538 15.33 43.84 12.30
C GLY A 538 14.98 42.57 11.51
N GLY A 539 15.36 42.49 10.24
CA GLY A 539 15.09 41.33 9.39
C GLY A 539 13.68 41.26 8.80
N GLU A 540 12.91 42.34 8.83
CA GLU A 540 11.57 42.38 8.23
C GLU A 540 11.64 42.80 6.76
N LEU A 541 10.89 42.12 5.88
CA LEU A 541 10.75 42.54 4.49
C LEU A 541 9.72 43.68 4.41
N LEU A 542 10.21 44.88 4.12
CA LEU A 542 9.38 46.05 3.92
C LEU A 542 9.00 46.18 2.45
N THR A 543 7.71 46.41 2.19
CA THR A 543 7.16 46.54 0.83
C THR A 543 6.45 47.88 0.66
N ARG A 544 6.53 48.45 -0.55
CA ARG A 544 5.74 49.62 -0.97
C ARG A 544 5.17 49.33 -2.35
N PHE A 545 3.86 49.15 -2.42
CA PHE A 545 3.14 48.90 -3.66
C PHE A 545 2.90 50.19 -4.45
N LEU A 546 3.03 50.11 -5.77
CA LEU A 546 2.78 51.21 -6.69
C LEU A 546 2.06 50.68 -7.95
N PRO A 547 0.79 51.05 -8.18
CA PRO A 547 0.08 50.67 -9.39
C PRO A 547 0.76 51.17 -10.67
N ALA A 548 0.45 50.54 -11.80
CA ALA A 548 0.90 50.97 -13.12
C ALA A 548 0.57 52.45 -13.38
N ALA A 549 1.48 53.16 -14.05
CA ALA A 549 1.28 54.58 -14.37
C ALA A 549 0.07 54.78 -15.29
N ALA A 550 -0.70 55.84 -15.04
CA ALA A 550 -1.83 56.21 -15.90
C ALA A 550 -1.39 56.46 -17.36
N ALA A 551 -2.20 56.06 -18.33
CA ALA A 551 -1.88 56.13 -19.76
C ALA A 551 -1.60 57.55 -20.29
N GLY A 552 -2.03 58.60 -19.59
CA GLY A 552 -1.81 60.01 -19.96
C GLY A 552 -0.64 60.70 -19.26
N LEU A 553 0.15 59.99 -18.45
CA LEU A 553 1.22 60.61 -17.68
C LEU A 553 2.32 61.16 -18.61
N PRO A 554 2.73 62.45 -18.47
CA PRO A 554 3.82 63.03 -19.27
C PRO A 554 5.14 62.26 -19.09
N PRO A 555 6.10 62.33 -20.04
CA PRO A 555 7.35 61.56 -19.98
C PRO A 555 8.10 61.70 -18.65
N LEU A 556 8.35 62.92 -18.18
CA LEU A 556 8.98 63.15 -16.87
C LEU A 556 8.19 62.53 -15.71
N GLY A 557 6.85 62.62 -15.75
CA GLY A 557 5.98 61.96 -14.77
C GLY A 557 6.18 60.45 -14.77
N ARG A 558 6.34 59.82 -15.94
CA ARG A 558 6.60 58.37 -16.05
C ARG A 558 7.97 58.00 -15.49
N ALA A 559 8.99 58.81 -15.76
CA ALA A 559 10.32 58.64 -15.18
C ALA A 559 10.28 58.72 -13.64
N LEU A 560 9.56 59.70 -13.09
CA LEU A 560 9.36 59.88 -11.64
C LEU A 560 8.56 58.73 -11.03
N HIS A 561 7.52 58.24 -11.72
CA HIS A 561 6.72 57.10 -11.27
C HIS A 561 7.59 55.84 -11.12
N LEU A 562 8.47 55.60 -12.10
CA LEU A 562 9.39 54.45 -12.11
C LEU A 562 10.44 54.45 -10.99
N ILE A 563 10.67 55.58 -10.31
CA ILE A 563 11.52 55.67 -9.11
C ILE A 563 10.72 55.70 -7.80
N GLY A 564 9.39 55.53 -7.88
CA GLY A 564 8.49 55.54 -6.74
C GLY A 564 8.05 56.93 -6.28
N TYR A 565 8.10 57.94 -7.16
CA TYR A 565 7.67 59.30 -6.86
C TYR A 565 6.43 59.70 -7.67
N THR A 566 5.32 59.98 -6.97
CA THR A 566 4.00 60.23 -7.59
C THR A 566 3.48 61.65 -7.37
N ALA A 567 4.19 62.47 -6.58
CA ALA A 567 3.78 63.85 -6.33
C ALA A 567 4.12 64.76 -7.54
N PRO A 568 3.35 65.84 -7.77
CA PRO A 568 3.65 66.80 -8.82
C PRO A 568 4.97 67.52 -8.51
N VAL A 569 5.75 67.79 -9.56
CA VAL A 569 6.98 68.60 -9.52
C VAL A 569 6.71 69.97 -10.14
N ALA A 570 7.33 71.03 -9.62
CA ALA A 570 7.09 72.39 -10.09
C ALA A 570 7.79 72.70 -11.42
N SER A 571 8.81 71.91 -11.80
CA SER A 571 9.55 72.06 -13.05
C SER A 571 10.25 70.79 -13.49
N GLU A 572 10.64 70.72 -14.76
CA GLU A 572 11.45 69.61 -15.28
C GLU A 572 12.81 69.50 -14.59
N ALA A 573 13.46 70.65 -14.34
CA ALA A 573 14.73 70.70 -13.63
C ALA A 573 14.62 70.12 -12.20
N GLU A 574 13.51 70.35 -11.51
CA GLU A 574 13.25 69.74 -10.20
C GLU A 574 13.08 68.22 -10.29
N GLY A 575 12.30 67.74 -11.27
CA GLY A 575 12.11 66.30 -11.47
C GLY A 575 13.41 65.57 -11.77
N VAL A 576 14.27 66.13 -12.63
CA VAL A 576 15.58 65.55 -12.95
C VAL A 576 16.51 65.53 -11.72
N ARG A 577 16.55 66.61 -10.94
CA ARG A 577 17.32 66.64 -9.67
C ARG A 577 16.83 65.59 -8.68
N LEU A 578 15.51 65.39 -8.61
CA LEU A 578 14.93 64.37 -7.74
C LEU A 578 15.35 62.97 -8.20
N ILE A 579 15.31 62.67 -9.49
CA ILE A 579 15.82 61.40 -10.04
C ILE A 579 17.29 61.21 -9.67
N GLY A 580 18.11 62.26 -9.84
CA GLY A 580 19.52 62.27 -9.45
C GLY A 580 19.76 61.88 -7.99
N SER A 581 19.04 62.53 -7.05
CA SER A 581 19.18 62.20 -5.62
C SER A 581 18.77 60.74 -5.30
N ARG A 582 17.73 60.24 -5.98
CA ARG A 582 17.24 58.86 -5.83
C ARG A 582 18.20 57.81 -6.38
N ILE A 583 19.07 58.16 -7.32
CA ILE A 583 20.14 57.27 -7.84
C ILE A 583 21.51 57.55 -7.22
N GLY A 584 21.55 58.31 -6.11
CA GLY A 584 22.75 58.51 -5.31
C GLY A 584 23.72 59.58 -5.85
N LEU A 585 23.24 60.53 -6.66
CA LEU A 585 24.01 61.73 -7.01
C LEU A 585 23.91 62.81 -5.92
N PRO A 586 24.95 63.66 -5.76
CA PRO A 586 24.91 64.77 -4.81
C PRO A 586 23.88 65.83 -5.21
N GLU A 587 23.44 66.62 -4.22
CA GLU A 587 22.58 67.77 -4.48
C GLU A 587 23.30 68.78 -5.38
N GLY A 588 22.71 69.11 -6.53
CA GLY A 588 23.30 70.00 -7.54
C GLY A 588 23.81 69.33 -8.81
N ALA A 589 23.71 67.99 -8.92
CA ALA A 589 24.04 67.29 -10.16
C ALA A 589 23.26 67.83 -11.37
N SER A 590 23.97 68.05 -12.46
CA SER A 590 23.46 68.51 -13.75
C SER A 590 22.59 67.45 -14.43
N ARG A 591 21.79 67.88 -15.42
CA ARG A 591 20.95 66.95 -16.20
C ARG A 591 21.82 65.93 -16.95
N GLU A 592 22.94 66.36 -17.51
CA GLU A 592 23.88 65.47 -18.20
C GLU A 592 24.41 64.36 -17.26
N GLU A 593 24.79 64.72 -16.02
CA GLU A 593 25.27 63.74 -15.02
C GLU A 593 24.20 62.73 -14.63
N VAL A 594 22.94 63.16 -14.49
CA VAL A 594 21.81 62.26 -14.20
C VAL A 594 21.58 61.28 -15.35
N LEU A 595 21.59 61.76 -16.60
CA LEU A 595 21.39 60.92 -17.78
C LEU A 595 22.54 59.90 -17.94
N GLU A 596 23.79 60.32 -17.77
CA GLU A 596 24.93 59.40 -17.86
C GLU A 596 24.89 58.37 -16.72
N ARG A 597 24.53 58.77 -15.49
CA ARG A 597 24.37 57.83 -14.37
C ARG A 597 23.29 56.78 -14.64
N LEU A 598 22.14 57.17 -15.19
CA LEU A 598 21.07 56.22 -15.56
C LEU A 598 21.53 55.23 -16.63
N LYS A 599 22.31 55.72 -17.61
CA LYS A 599 22.89 54.89 -18.67
C LYS A 599 23.91 53.88 -18.12
N GLU A 600 24.81 54.29 -17.24
CA GLU A 600 25.79 53.41 -16.57
C GLU A 600 25.14 52.34 -15.66
N ARG A 601 24.05 52.73 -14.99
CA ARG A 601 23.22 51.82 -14.18
C ARG A 601 22.46 50.82 -15.03
N GLY A 602 22.12 51.19 -16.26
CA GLY A 602 21.30 50.39 -17.18
C GLY A 602 19.79 50.59 -16.99
N ASP A 603 19.38 51.70 -16.38
CA ASP A 603 17.97 52.12 -16.19
C ASP A 603 17.40 52.72 -17.49
N ARG A 604 17.37 51.90 -18.56
CA ARG A 604 16.98 52.31 -19.92
C ARG A 604 15.51 52.73 -20.02
N ASP A 605 14.67 52.15 -19.18
CA ASP A 605 13.25 52.44 -19.05
C ASP A 605 13.00 53.86 -18.53
N ILE A 606 13.81 54.34 -17.58
CA ILE A 606 13.76 55.71 -17.09
C ILE A 606 14.39 56.65 -18.12
N LEU A 607 15.55 56.27 -18.67
CA LEU A 607 16.28 57.08 -19.65
C LEU A 607 15.40 57.43 -20.87
N GLY A 608 14.62 56.47 -21.37
CA GLY A 608 13.76 56.68 -22.54
C GLY A 608 12.64 57.70 -22.37
N PHE A 609 12.34 58.11 -21.13
CA PHE A 609 11.39 59.19 -20.83
C PHE A 609 12.04 60.55 -20.58
N LEU A 610 13.37 60.58 -20.45
CA LEU A 610 14.15 61.79 -20.17
C LEU A 610 15.03 62.22 -21.35
N SER A 611 15.23 61.33 -22.34
CA SER A 611 16.04 61.54 -23.55
C SER A 611 15.36 62.42 -24.58
#